data_AF-A0A956YGS0-F1
#
_entry.id   AF-A0A956YGS0-F1
#
_cell.length_a   1.000
_cell.length_b   1.000
_cell.length_c   1.000
_cell.angle_alpha   90.00
_cell.angle_beta   90.00
_cell.angle_gamma   90.00
#
_symmetry.space_group_name_H-M   'P 1'
#
loop_
_entity.id
_entity.type
_entity.pdbx_description
1 polymer ?
#
loop_
_entity_poly.entity_id
_entity_poly.type
_entity_poly.pdbx_seq_one_letter_code
_entity_poly.pdbx_strand_id
1 'polypeptide(L)'
;MSSLILTIRESVRYRGKSGHYSWIAHRLSGLAILGFLVLHSWDTANAHFYPELYAWSLVLFKHPIFAIGEIGVMAAVLYHAFNGIRITILDFKPEWWMHQKKSATIVWVLFAVIFIPIGAYMLIEFLGRCSELGAACWAFPRLSDFIG
;
A
#
# COMPACT_ATOMS: atom_id res chain seq x y z
N MET A 1 22.23 -16.62 -27.72
CA MET A 1 21.42 -15.52 -27.13
C MET A 1 21.63 -15.55 -25.62
N SER A 2 21.85 -14.40 -24.97
CA SER A 2 22.06 -14.35 -23.51
C SER A 2 20.83 -14.89 -22.77
N SER A 3 21.07 -15.74 -21.77
CA SER A 3 20.04 -16.32 -20.88
C SER A 3 19.14 -15.24 -20.25
N LEU A 4 19.72 -14.07 -19.96
CA LEU A 4 19.01 -12.91 -19.42
C LEU A 4 17.97 -12.37 -20.40
N ILE A 5 18.33 -12.25 -21.68
CA ILE A 5 17.44 -11.73 -22.73
C ILE A 5 16.28 -12.68 -22.96
N LEU A 6 16.53 -14.00 -22.97
CA LEU A 6 15.47 -15.01 -23.08
C LEU A 6 14.53 -14.96 -21.87
N THR A 7 15.07 -14.84 -20.65
CA THR A 7 14.27 -14.76 -19.43
C THR A 7 13.38 -13.52 -19.42
N ILE A 8 13.91 -12.35 -19.79
CA ILE A 8 13.14 -11.11 -19.88
C ILE A 8 12.06 -11.24 -20.95
N ARG A 9 12.41 -11.73 -22.16
CA ARG A 9 11.47 -11.86 -23.27
C ARG A 9 10.32 -12.83 -22.97
N GLU A 10 10.62 -13.98 -22.39
CA GLU A 10 9.60 -14.96 -22.03
C GLU A 10 8.78 -14.53 -20.80
N SER A 11 9.37 -13.82 -19.84
CA SER A 11 8.62 -13.23 -18.72
C SER A 11 7.62 -12.17 -19.20
N VAL A 12 8.01 -11.34 -20.16
CA VAL A 12 7.10 -10.35 -20.80
C VAL A 12 6.05 -11.04 -21.67
N ARG A 13 6.39 -12.17 -22.30
CA ARG A 13 5.45 -12.96 -23.12
C ARG A 13 4.44 -13.74 -22.28
N TYR A 14 4.78 -14.07 -21.03
CA TYR A 14 3.90 -14.79 -20.12
C TYR A 14 2.68 -13.95 -19.75
N ARG A 15 1.49 -14.45 -20.07
CA ARG A 15 0.23 -13.70 -19.93
C ARG A 15 -0.42 -13.75 -18.55
N GLY A 16 0.23 -14.31 -17.52
CA GLY A 16 -0.30 -14.33 -16.16
C GLY A 16 -1.59 -15.14 -16.01
N LYS A 17 -1.57 -16.25 -15.26
CA LYS A 17 -2.84 -16.79 -14.71
C LYS A 17 -3.20 -16.02 -13.44
N SER A 18 -4.46 -16.08 -13.01
CA SER A 18 -4.95 -15.39 -11.80
C SER A 18 -4.07 -15.64 -10.56
N GLY A 19 -3.49 -16.84 -10.44
CA GLY A 19 -2.53 -17.17 -9.38
C GLY A 19 -1.23 -16.36 -9.44
N HIS A 20 -0.71 -16.08 -10.63
CA HIS A 20 0.53 -15.29 -10.81
C HIS A 20 0.30 -13.83 -10.39
N TYR A 21 -0.82 -13.22 -10.78
CA TYR A 21 -1.17 -11.86 -10.35
C TYR A 21 -1.36 -11.79 -8.83
N SER A 22 -2.02 -12.79 -8.26
CA SER A 22 -2.21 -12.87 -6.80
C SER A 22 -0.87 -12.96 -6.05
N TRP A 23 0.08 -13.70 -6.59
CA TRP A 23 1.45 -13.82 -6.07
C TRP A 23 2.24 -12.52 -6.16
N ILE A 24 2.26 -11.85 -7.33
CA ILE A 24 2.94 -10.56 -7.50
C ILE A 24 2.36 -9.54 -6.51
N ALA A 25 1.04 -9.40 -6.48
CA ALA A 25 0.37 -8.45 -5.61
C ALA A 25 0.68 -8.70 -4.13
N HIS A 26 0.79 -9.97 -3.70
CA HIS A 26 1.09 -10.29 -2.30
C HIS A 26 2.51 -9.90 -1.90
N ARG A 27 3.48 -10.11 -2.80
CA ARG A 27 4.87 -9.71 -2.57
C ARG A 27 5.05 -8.20 -2.58
N LEU A 28 4.48 -7.52 -3.58
CA LEU A 28 4.56 -6.06 -3.67
C LEU A 28 3.88 -5.39 -2.49
N SER A 29 2.70 -5.87 -2.07
CA SER A 29 2.04 -5.35 -0.85
C SER A 29 2.87 -5.61 0.40
N GLY A 30 3.50 -6.79 0.55
CA GLY A 30 4.38 -7.07 1.68
C GLY A 30 5.60 -6.14 1.73
N LEU A 31 6.24 -5.88 0.59
CA LEU A 31 7.35 -4.92 0.49
C LEU A 31 6.90 -3.48 0.79
N ALA A 32 5.72 -3.08 0.32
CA ALA A 32 5.16 -1.77 0.61
C ALA A 32 4.87 -1.59 2.11
N ILE A 33 4.29 -2.61 2.75
CA ILE A 33 4.03 -2.62 4.20
C ILE A 33 5.34 -2.57 4.98
N LEU A 34 6.35 -3.36 4.60
CA LEU A 34 7.65 -3.35 5.25
C LEU A 34 8.30 -1.96 5.16
N GLY A 35 8.31 -1.36 3.96
CA GLY A 35 8.82 0.00 3.76
C GLY A 35 8.08 1.03 4.60
N PHE A 36 6.74 0.96 4.62
CA PHE A 36 5.91 1.79 5.48
C PHE A 36 6.27 1.60 6.96
N LEU A 37 6.36 0.36 7.45
CA LEU A 37 6.65 0.08 8.87
C LEU A 37 8.01 0.62 9.30
N VAL A 38 9.04 0.53 8.46
CA VAL A 38 10.36 1.11 8.75
C VAL A 38 10.27 2.63 8.88
N LEU A 39 9.68 3.30 7.90
CA LEU A 39 9.53 4.76 7.91
C LEU A 39 8.63 5.24 9.06
N HIS A 40 7.52 4.55 9.30
CA HIS A 40 6.54 4.86 10.33
C HIS A 40 7.10 4.70 11.74
N SER A 41 7.86 3.62 11.98
CA SER A 41 8.50 3.39 13.28
C SER A 41 9.58 4.44 13.56
N TRP A 42 10.37 4.78 12.54
CA TRP A 42 11.37 5.84 12.65
C TRP A 42 10.74 7.21 12.93
N ASP A 43 9.70 7.58 12.17
CA ASP A 43 8.98 8.83 12.37
C ASP A 43 8.33 8.91 13.75
N THR A 44 7.62 7.86 14.17
CA THR A 44 6.97 7.82 15.49
C THR A 44 7.99 7.87 16.63
N ALA A 45 9.18 7.29 16.45
CA ALA A 45 10.25 7.41 17.43
C ALA A 45 10.73 8.87 17.60
N ASN A 46 10.70 9.69 16.55
CA ASN A 46 11.05 11.10 16.65
C ASN A 46 10.12 11.89 17.55
N ALA A 47 8.90 11.42 17.83
CA ALA A 47 8.03 12.03 18.84
C ALA A 47 8.71 12.13 20.22
N HIS A 48 9.65 11.23 20.52
CA HIS A 48 10.46 11.28 21.74
C HIS A 48 11.85 11.88 21.48
N PHE A 49 12.55 11.42 20.43
CA PHE A 49 13.96 11.76 20.23
C PHE A 49 14.19 13.14 19.58
N TYR A 50 13.31 13.55 18.67
CA TYR A 50 13.42 14.81 17.92
C TYR A 50 12.03 15.44 17.71
N PRO A 51 11.40 16.00 18.76
CA PRO A 51 10.00 16.43 18.71
C PRO A 51 9.70 17.49 17.65
N GLU A 52 10.65 18.37 17.36
CA GLU A 52 10.53 19.39 16.29
C GLU A 52 10.46 18.76 14.89
N LEU A 53 11.28 17.74 14.64
CA LEU A 53 11.24 16.99 13.39
C LEU A 53 9.93 16.22 13.24
N TYR A 54 9.41 15.66 14.35
CA TYR A 54 8.10 15.01 14.37
C TYR A 54 6.95 16.00 14.12
N ALA A 55 7.00 17.20 14.71
CA ALA A 55 6.01 18.23 14.45
C ALA A 55 5.99 18.65 12.97
N TRP A 56 7.17 18.77 12.35
CA TRP A 56 7.29 19.04 10.92
C TRP A 56 6.73 17.88 10.07
N SER A 57 7.05 16.62 10.40
CA SER A 57 6.59 15.47 9.63
C SER A 57 5.07 15.29 9.67
N LEU A 58 4.43 15.60 10.80
CA LEU A 58 2.96 15.62 10.92
C LEU A 58 2.29 16.61 9.95
N VAL A 59 2.96 17.73 9.66
CA VAL A 59 2.47 18.68 8.63
C VAL A 59 2.81 18.17 7.24
N LEU A 60 4.01 17.62 7.04
CA LEU A 60 4.43 17.06 5.76
C LEU A 60 3.49 15.95 5.27
N PHE A 61 3.06 15.04 6.15
CA PHE A 61 2.18 13.93 5.76
C PHE A 61 0.77 14.38 5.34
N LYS A 62 0.38 15.64 5.61
CA LYS A 62 -0.85 16.23 5.06
C LYS A 62 -0.70 16.66 3.59
N HIS A 63 0.50 16.61 3.03
CA HIS A 63 0.71 16.93 1.62
C HIS A 63 0.06 15.87 0.69
N PRO A 64 -0.53 16.27 -0.45
CA PRO A 64 -1.25 15.39 -1.39
C PRO A 64 -0.54 14.08 -1.76
N ILE A 65 0.79 14.12 -1.92
CA ILE A 65 1.58 12.93 -2.26
C ILE A 65 1.48 11.85 -1.17
N PHE A 66 1.49 12.25 0.10
CA PHE A 66 1.36 11.32 1.22
C PHE A 66 -0.06 10.83 1.39
N ALA A 67 -1.08 11.66 1.10
CA ALA A 67 -2.47 11.20 1.09
C ALA A 67 -2.70 10.07 0.06
N ILE A 68 -2.11 10.16 -1.14
CA ILE A 68 -2.12 9.07 -2.12
C ILE A 68 -1.37 7.85 -1.57
N GLY A 69 -0.23 8.07 -0.91
CA GLY A 69 0.54 7.03 -0.22
C GLY A 69 -0.26 6.30 0.84
N GLU A 70 -1.00 7.01 1.69
CA GLU A 70 -1.87 6.46 2.74
C GLU A 70 -2.96 5.55 2.16
N ILE A 71 -3.63 5.99 1.09
CA ILE A 71 -4.62 5.17 0.36
C ILE A 71 -3.95 3.92 -0.23
N GLY A 72 -2.74 4.08 -0.78
CA GLY A 72 -1.94 2.96 -1.31
C GLY A 72 -1.53 1.94 -0.25
N VAL A 73 -1.08 2.40 0.92
CA VAL A 73 -0.72 1.54 2.06
C VAL A 73 -1.96 0.84 2.61
N MET A 74 -3.10 1.53 2.72
CA MET A 74 -4.38 0.91 3.08
C MET A 74 -4.75 -0.23 2.12
N ALA A 75 -4.62 -0.01 0.81
CA ALA A 75 -4.83 -1.05 -0.19
C ALA A 75 -3.88 -2.24 -0.01
N ALA A 76 -2.59 -1.95 0.21
CA ALA A 76 -1.56 -2.97 0.40
C ALA A 76 -1.86 -3.83 1.64
N VAL A 77 -2.12 -3.23 2.80
CA VAL A 77 -2.43 -3.94 4.05
C VAL A 77 -3.65 -4.84 3.88
N LEU A 78 -4.74 -4.29 3.33
CA LEU A 78 -6.00 -5.03 3.20
C LEU A 78 -5.86 -6.23 2.27
N TYR A 79 -5.27 -6.04 1.09
CA TYR A 79 -5.02 -7.14 0.15
C TYR A 79 -4.05 -8.17 0.74
N HIS A 80 -2.96 -7.72 1.38
CA HIS A 80 -1.95 -8.60 1.95
C HIS A 80 -2.54 -9.50 3.03
N ALA A 81 -3.38 -8.94 3.91
CA ALA A 81 -4.07 -9.68 4.97
C ALA A 81 -5.02 -10.74 4.37
N PHE A 82 -5.92 -10.35 3.47
CA PHE A 82 -6.89 -11.29 2.89
C PHE A 82 -6.22 -12.39 2.06
N ASN A 83 -5.24 -12.05 1.24
CA ASN A 83 -4.54 -13.05 0.46
C ASN A 83 -3.62 -13.92 1.32
N GLY A 84 -3.03 -13.38 2.39
CA GLY A 84 -2.26 -14.14 3.38
C GLY A 84 -3.14 -15.19 4.06
N ILE A 85 -4.31 -14.79 4.57
CA ILE A 85 -5.30 -15.71 5.17
C ILE A 85 -5.71 -16.80 4.17
N ARG A 86 -5.98 -16.44 2.91
CA ARG A 86 -6.28 -17.41 1.85
C ARG A 86 -5.16 -18.44 1.70
N ILE A 87 -3.90 -17.99 1.59
CA ILE A 87 -2.75 -18.88 1.42
C ILE A 87 -2.62 -19.79 2.64
N THR A 88 -2.67 -19.24 3.85
CA THR A 88 -2.62 -19.99 5.11
C THR A 88 -3.68 -21.08 5.16
N ILE A 89 -4.94 -20.78 4.83
CA ILE A 89 -6.03 -21.77 4.80
C ILE A 89 -5.75 -22.89 3.79
N LEU A 90 -5.25 -22.56 2.60
CA LEU A 90 -4.94 -23.55 1.56
C LEU A 90 -3.72 -24.41 1.94
N ASP A 91 -2.76 -23.86 2.67
CA ASP A 91 -1.60 -24.60 3.18
C ASP A 91 -1.98 -25.54 4.34
N PHE A 92 -2.93 -25.13 5.20
CA PHE A 92 -3.48 -26.00 6.24
C PHE A 92 -4.27 -27.19 5.69
N LYS A 93 -4.95 -27.02 4.55
CA LYS A 93 -5.69 -28.10 3.88
C LYS A 93 -5.37 -28.18 2.39
N PRO A 94 -4.28 -28.87 2.03
CA PRO A 94 -3.77 -28.86 0.66
C PRO A 94 -4.75 -29.34 -0.42
N GLU A 95 -5.72 -30.21 -0.10
CA GLU A 95 -6.72 -30.64 -1.10
C GLU A 95 -7.54 -29.44 -1.62
N TRP A 96 -7.66 -28.36 -0.85
CA TRP A 96 -8.40 -27.17 -1.26
C TRP A 96 -7.72 -26.33 -2.34
N TRP A 97 -6.45 -26.60 -2.67
CA TRP A 97 -5.78 -25.94 -3.80
C TRP A 97 -6.49 -26.15 -5.15
N MET A 98 -7.33 -27.18 -5.27
CA MET A 98 -8.23 -27.36 -6.42
C MET A 98 -9.20 -26.17 -6.61
N HIS A 99 -9.49 -25.42 -5.55
CA HIS A 99 -10.37 -24.24 -5.56
C HIS A 99 -9.61 -22.91 -5.66
N GLN A 100 -8.31 -22.91 -5.98
CA GLN A 100 -7.45 -21.72 -5.97
C GLN A 100 -7.99 -20.52 -6.74
N LYS A 101 -8.68 -20.75 -7.87
CA LYS A 101 -9.25 -19.68 -8.71
C LYS A 101 -10.42 -19.02 -8.00
N LYS A 102 -11.34 -19.83 -7.45
CA LYS A 102 -12.51 -19.36 -6.70
C LYS A 102 -12.08 -18.61 -5.44
N SER A 103 -11.13 -19.14 -4.68
CA SER A 103 -10.63 -18.47 -3.47
C SER A 103 -9.90 -17.15 -3.79
N ALA A 104 -9.14 -17.07 -4.89
CA ALA A 104 -8.54 -15.81 -5.34
C ALA A 104 -9.60 -14.77 -5.72
N THR A 105 -10.66 -15.17 -6.43
CA THR A 105 -11.76 -14.26 -6.76
C THR A 105 -12.47 -13.75 -5.50
N ILE A 106 -12.70 -14.61 -4.50
CA ILE A 106 -13.28 -14.21 -3.22
C ILE A 106 -12.42 -13.13 -2.55
N VAL A 107 -11.09 -13.30 -2.51
CA VAL A 107 -10.18 -12.30 -1.96
C VAL A 107 -10.31 -10.95 -2.68
N TRP A 108 -10.34 -10.95 -4.02
CA TRP A 108 -10.50 -9.71 -4.79
C TRP A 108 -11.85 -9.03 -4.57
N VAL A 109 -12.93 -9.81 -4.46
CA VAL A 109 -14.27 -9.28 -4.16
C VAL A 109 -14.31 -8.68 -2.76
N LEU A 110 -13.82 -9.40 -1.75
CA LEU A 110 -13.76 -8.90 -0.36
C LEU A 110 -12.90 -7.65 -0.26
N PHE A 111 -11.74 -7.66 -0.91
CA PHE A 111 -10.89 -6.49 -1.04
C PHE A 111 -11.65 -5.31 -1.63
N ALA A 112 -12.30 -5.46 -2.79
CA ALA A 112 -13.01 -4.37 -3.45
C ALA A 112 -14.19 -3.84 -2.61
N VAL A 113 -14.99 -4.74 -2.04
CA VAL A 113 -16.16 -4.38 -1.21
C VAL A 113 -15.76 -3.55 0.01
N ILE A 114 -14.60 -3.81 0.60
CA ILE A 114 -14.12 -3.11 1.81
C ILE A 114 -13.26 -1.89 1.43
N PHE A 115 -12.36 -2.04 0.47
CA PHE A 115 -11.45 -0.99 0.05
C PHE A 115 -12.15 0.18 -0.63
N ILE A 116 -13.11 -0.08 -1.53
CA ILE A 116 -13.77 1.00 -2.29
C ILE A 116 -14.45 2.02 -1.36
N PRO A 117 -15.31 1.64 -0.39
CA PRO A 117 -15.93 2.63 0.48
C PRO A 117 -14.91 3.34 1.37
N ILE A 118 -13.91 2.64 1.91
CA ILE A 118 -12.87 3.24 2.75
C ILE A 118 -12.00 4.21 1.94
N GLY A 119 -11.53 3.79 0.78
CA GLY A 119 -10.71 4.59 -0.12
C GLY A 119 -11.48 5.81 -0.66
N ALA A 120 -12.77 5.66 -0.97
CA ALA A 120 -13.63 6.78 -1.34
C ALA A 120 -13.77 7.77 -0.20
N TYR A 121 -14.01 7.30 1.03
CA TYR A 121 -14.07 8.16 2.22
C TYR A 121 -12.75 8.93 2.42
N MET A 122 -11.61 8.23 2.40
CA MET A 122 -10.28 8.85 2.52
C MET A 122 -10.03 9.90 1.43
N LEU A 123 -10.43 9.62 0.19
CA LEU A 123 -10.26 10.53 -0.93
C LEU A 123 -11.16 11.76 -0.80
N ILE A 124 -12.44 11.59 -0.42
CA ILE A 124 -13.39 12.70 -0.27
C ILE A 124 -12.94 13.64 0.85
N GLU A 125 -12.54 13.10 2.00
CA GLU A 125 -12.00 13.88 3.12
C GLU A 125 -10.76 14.67 2.70
N PHE A 126 -9.84 14.02 1.99
CA PHE A 126 -8.65 14.68 1.47
C PHE A 126 -8.98 15.80 0.48
N LEU A 127 -9.89 15.55 -0.48
CA LEU A 127 -10.31 16.56 -1.45
C LEU A 127 -11.04 17.73 -0.79
N GLY A 128 -11.89 17.45 0.21
CA GLY A 128 -12.53 18.48 1.04
C GLY A 128 -11.50 19.38 1.69
N ARG A 129 -10.52 18.81 2.39
CA ARG A 129 -9.40 19.57 2.99
C ARG A 129 -8.64 20.41 1.96
N CYS A 130 -8.27 19.85 0.82
CA CYS A 130 -7.57 20.62 -0.21
C CYS A 130 -8.44 21.73 -0.80
N SER A 131 -9.75 21.54 -0.91
CA SER A 131 -10.66 22.57 -1.41
C SER A 131 -10.72 23.79 -0.47
N GLU A 132 -10.64 23.57 0.84
CA GLU A 132 -10.59 24.63 1.86
C GLU A 132 -9.24 25.37 1.83
N LEU A 133 -8.13 24.66 1.62
CA LEU A 133 -6.77 25.22 1.62
C LEU A 133 -6.37 25.88 0.28
N GLY A 134 -7.03 25.53 -0.83
CA GLY A 134 -6.68 26.02 -2.15
C GLY A 134 -5.22 25.75 -2.52
N ALA A 135 -4.49 26.79 -2.93
CA ALA A 135 -3.07 26.67 -3.32
C ALA A 135 -2.16 26.21 -2.17
N ALA A 136 -2.54 26.46 -0.91
CA ALA A 136 -1.77 26.04 0.25
C ALA A 136 -1.70 24.51 0.40
N CYS A 137 -2.63 23.75 -0.21
CA CYS A 137 -2.58 22.28 -0.14
C CYS A 137 -1.32 21.69 -0.78
N TRP A 138 -0.69 22.41 -1.72
CA TRP A 138 0.50 21.97 -2.45
C TRP A 138 1.81 22.52 -1.88
N ALA A 139 1.75 23.28 -0.78
CA ALA A 139 2.94 23.83 -0.16
C ALA A 139 3.66 22.77 0.68
N PHE A 140 4.96 22.62 0.47
CA PHE A 140 5.81 21.82 1.35
C PHE A 140 6.17 22.64 2.60
N PRO A 141 5.98 22.10 3.82
CA PRO A 141 6.42 22.79 5.03
C PRO A 141 7.95 22.89 5.05
N ARG A 142 8.48 24.04 5.44
CA ARG A 142 9.93 24.20 5.59
C ARG A 142 10.35 23.73 6.97
N LEU A 143 11.44 22.99 7.03
CA LEU A 143 11.95 22.49 8.31
C LEU A 143 12.34 23.66 9.24
N SER A 144 12.87 24.75 8.68
CA SER A 144 13.23 25.98 9.40
C SER A 144 12.11 26.62 10.19
N ASP A 145 10.85 26.32 9.89
CA ASP A 145 9.69 26.87 10.60
C ASP A 145 9.45 26.16 11.96
N PHE A 146 10.15 25.05 12.20
CA PHE A 146 9.96 24.17 13.36
C PHE A 146 11.22 24.01 14.22
N ILE A 147 12.40 24.20 13.64
CA ILE A 147 13.70 24.22 14.32
C ILE A 147 14.12 25.67 14.54
N GLY A 148 14.07 26.12 15.80
CA GLY A 148 14.40 27.49 16.23
C GLY A 148 14.88 27.53 17.67
#